data_AF-A0AA36NFZ3-F1
#
_entry.id   AF-A0AA36NFZ3-F1
#
_cell.length_a   1.000
_cell.length_b   1.000
_cell.length_c   1.000
_cell.angle_alpha   90.00
_cell.angle_beta   90.00
_cell.angle_gamma   90.00
#
_symmetry.space_group_name_H-M   'P 1'
#
loop_
_entity.id
_entity.type
_entity.pdbx_description
1 polymer ?
#
loop_
_entity_poly.entity_id
_entity_poly.type
_entity_poly.pdbx_seq_one_letter_code
_entity_poly.pdbx_strand_id
1 'polypeptide(L)'
;MNDVAQLSRGAAAPRRALERLDQLVQGDAGYELPGGPPLPARDRICLLDMNAEEALQPDDVAKFDAFVFGGILGNVIEKEDGSYGSDDRTSEIRGYFKHRRHLGPWQMTTDTAVLYTQKVLEYACPLAEIPGIESPEFERPKEKDGRRGDDACDSVCMEGFRYMARRGAGGEWEPTLPEGMKELLLADADNDILSSLA
;
A
#
# COMPACT_ATOMS: atom_id res chain seq x y z
N MET A 1 -16.11 -29.91 -17.90
CA MET A 1 -17.31 -29.18 -18.35
C MET A 1 -17.62 -28.15 -17.27
N ASN A 2 -17.26 -26.90 -17.57
CA ASN A 2 -17.88 -25.63 -17.17
C ASN A 2 -18.17 -25.39 -15.67
N ASP A 3 -17.87 -24.25 -15.07
CA ASP A 3 -17.86 -22.91 -15.64
C ASP A 3 -16.99 -21.97 -14.80
N VAL A 4 -16.15 -21.23 -15.52
CA VAL A 4 -15.63 -19.93 -15.12
C VAL A 4 -16.82 -18.96 -15.17
N ALA A 5 -17.59 -18.88 -14.09
CA ALA A 5 -18.62 -17.85 -13.94
C ALA A 5 -19.00 -17.66 -12.47
N GLN A 6 -18.22 -16.86 -11.75
CA GLN A 6 -18.71 -15.89 -10.77
C GLN A 6 -17.52 -15.12 -10.18
N LEU A 7 -17.00 -14.15 -10.95
CA LEU A 7 -16.38 -12.97 -10.37
C LEU A 7 -17.47 -12.29 -9.53
N SER A 8 -17.41 -12.52 -8.22
CA SER A 8 -18.31 -11.88 -7.27
C SER A 8 -18.05 -10.38 -7.29
N ARG A 9 -19.13 -9.65 -7.49
CA ARG A 9 -19.23 -8.19 -7.42
C ARG A 9 -18.48 -7.67 -6.21
N GLY A 10 -17.76 -6.56 -6.41
CA GLY A 10 -16.90 -5.89 -5.44
C GLY A 10 -17.34 -6.12 -4.00
N ALA A 11 -16.45 -6.73 -3.22
CA ALA A 11 -16.68 -6.97 -1.82
C ALA A 11 -16.90 -5.62 -1.13
N ALA A 12 -18.15 -5.35 -0.73
CA ALA A 12 -18.44 -4.27 0.18
C ALA A 12 -17.53 -4.43 1.39
N ALA A 13 -16.85 -3.34 1.79
CA ALA A 13 -16.03 -3.33 2.98
C ALA A 13 -16.79 -4.03 4.12
N PRO A 14 -16.16 -4.98 4.85
CA PRO A 14 -16.89 -5.81 5.80
C PRO A 14 -17.61 -4.90 6.78
N ARG A 15 -18.95 -4.99 6.81
CA ARG A 15 -19.84 -4.11 7.57
C ARG A 15 -19.34 -3.83 8.99
N ARG A 16 -18.67 -4.78 9.63
CA ARG A 16 -18.06 -4.65 10.96
C ARG A 16 -16.98 -3.57 11.06
N ALA A 17 -16.16 -3.34 10.04
CA ALA A 17 -15.11 -2.31 10.09
C ALA A 17 -15.70 -0.91 9.96
N LEU A 18 -16.67 -0.75 9.05
CA LEU A 18 -17.43 0.49 8.90
C LEU A 18 -18.35 0.75 10.10
N GLU A 19 -19.01 -0.27 10.63
CA GLU A 19 -19.83 -0.18 11.86
C GLU A 19 -18.97 0.16 13.07
N ARG A 20 -17.77 -0.43 13.19
CA ARG A 20 -16.80 -0.04 14.23
C ARG A 20 -16.38 1.40 14.03
N LEU A 21 -16.04 1.80 12.80
CA LEU A 21 -15.68 3.18 12.51
C LEU A 21 -16.84 4.14 12.83
N ASP A 22 -18.08 3.80 12.47
CA ASP A 22 -19.29 4.54 12.79
C ASP A 22 -19.50 4.65 14.31
N GLN A 23 -19.28 3.57 15.05
CA GLN A 23 -19.32 3.57 16.51
C GLN A 23 -18.22 4.48 17.11
N LEU A 24 -17.02 4.48 16.53
CA LEU A 24 -15.93 5.40 16.90
C LEU A 24 -16.25 6.85 16.53
N VAL A 25 -16.95 7.07 15.42
CA VAL A 25 -17.37 8.37 14.89
C VAL A 25 -18.48 8.98 15.74
N GLN A 26 -19.38 8.15 16.28
CA GLN A 26 -20.54 8.56 17.07
C GLN A 26 -20.29 8.59 18.59
N GLY A 27 -19.24 7.94 19.08
CA GLY A 27 -18.87 7.94 20.50
C GLY A 27 -17.90 9.07 20.86
N ASP A 28 -18.32 9.99 21.72
CA ASP A 28 -17.44 11.00 22.36
C ASP A 28 -16.58 10.39 23.50
N ALA A 29 -16.73 9.09 23.75
CA ALA A 29 -16.04 8.34 24.79
C ALA A 29 -15.13 7.28 24.15
N GLY A 30 -13.84 7.37 24.46
CA GLY A 30 -12.79 6.49 23.92
C GLY A 30 -13.17 5.01 24.01
N TYR A 31 -13.34 4.40 22.85
CA TYR A 31 -13.42 2.95 22.75
C TYR A 31 -12.04 2.37 23.06
N GLU A 32 -11.97 1.53 24.07
CA GLU A 32 -10.78 0.76 24.40
C GLU A 32 -10.71 -0.45 23.44
N LEU A 33 -9.66 -0.50 22.61
CA LEU A 33 -9.32 -1.73 21.93
C LEU A 33 -8.97 -2.78 23.01
N PRO A 34 -9.44 -4.04 22.89
CA PRO A 34 -9.13 -5.06 23.89
C PRO A 34 -7.61 -5.22 24.04
N GLY A 35 -7.05 -4.74 25.16
CA GLY A 35 -5.60 -4.76 25.44
C GLY A 35 -4.77 -3.66 24.77
N GLY A 36 -5.40 -2.67 24.14
CA GLY A 36 -4.73 -1.51 23.52
C GLY A 36 -4.91 -0.20 24.29
N PRO A 37 -4.17 0.86 23.96
CA PRO A 37 -4.43 2.19 24.48
C PRO A 37 -5.84 2.67 24.06
N PRO A 38 -6.45 3.59 24.83
CA PRO A 38 -7.71 4.21 24.43
C PRO A 38 -7.54 4.92 23.09
N LEU A 39 -8.56 4.86 22.24
CA LEU A 39 -8.53 5.57 20.97
C LEU A 39 -8.54 7.09 21.18
N PRO A 40 -7.80 7.85 20.35
CA PRO A 40 -7.73 9.30 20.48
C PRO A 40 -9.04 9.96 20.07
N ALA A 41 -9.19 11.23 20.46
CA ALA A 41 -10.32 12.05 20.04
C ALA A 41 -10.39 12.11 18.51
N ARG A 42 -11.61 12.09 17.95
CA ARG A 42 -11.84 12.03 16.50
C ARG A 42 -11.13 13.13 15.70
N ASP A 43 -11.07 14.34 16.25
CA ASP A 43 -10.38 15.48 15.64
C ASP A 43 -8.84 15.34 15.62
N ARG A 44 -8.30 14.34 16.33
CA ARG A 44 -6.88 13.98 16.33
C ARG A 44 -6.60 12.72 15.51
N ILE A 45 -7.55 12.28 14.68
CA ILE A 45 -7.38 11.16 13.75
C ILE A 45 -7.30 11.69 12.32
N CYS A 46 -6.25 11.30 11.60
CA CYS A 46 -6.05 11.67 10.20
C CYS A 46 -6.22 10.45 9.27
N LEU A 47 -7.01 10.60 8.21
CA LEU A 47 -7.07 9.62 7.13
C LEU A 47 -5.96 9.88 6.11
N LEU A 48 -5.19 8.84 5.78
CA LEU A 48 -4.29 8.87 4.64
C LEU A 48 -5.09 8.55 3.38
N ASP A 49 -5.16 9.54 2.49
CA ASP A 49 -6.01 9.56 1.30
C ASP A 49 -5.22 10.18 0.14
N MET A 50 -5.07 9.42 -0.94
CA MET A 50 -4.33 9.86 -2.13
C MET A 50 -4.96 11.10 -2.79
N ASN A 51 -6.28 11.30 -2.59
CA ASN A 51 -7.04 12.45 -3.07
C ASN A 51 -7.20 13.56 -2.00
N ALA A 52 -6.37 13.58 -0.96
CA ALA A 52 -6.30 14.71 -0.04
C ALA A 52 -5.57 15.90 -0.69
N GLU A 53 -5.94 17.12 -0.30
CA GLU A 53 -5.32 18.35 -0.83
C GLU A 53 -3.94 18.63 -0.22
N GLU A 54 -3.73 18.23 1.04
CA GLU A 54 -2.51 18.51 1.79
C GLU A 54 -1.64 17.26 1.92
N ALA A 55 -0.34 17.39 1.65
CA ALA A 55 0.63 16.32 1.90
C ALA A 55 0.87 16.15 3.40
N LEU A 56 1.16 14.93 3.85
CA LEU A 56 1.62 14.69 5.22
C LEU A 56 2.89 15.50 5.50
N GLN A 57 2.91 16.25 6.61
CA GLN A 57 4.03 17.08 7.03
C GLN A 57 4.57 16.64 8.40
N PRO A 58 5.86 16.90 8.72
CA PRO A 58 6.42 16.64 10.05
C PRO A 58 5.60 17.26 11.19
N ASP A 59 5.11 18.48 11.03
CA ASP A 59 4.31 19.21 12.03
C ASP A 59 2.95 18.55 12.35
N ASP A 60 2.50 17.61 11.52
CA ASP A 60 1.25 16.88 11.76
C ASP A 60 1.35 15.95 12.98
N VAL A 61 2.56 15.63 13.47
CA VAL A 61 2.78 14.88 14.72
C VAL A 61 2.20 15.59 15.95
N ALA A 62 2.10 16.92 15.94
CA ALA A 62 1.49 17.68 17.03
C ALA A 62 -0.04 17.68 16.95
N LYS A 63 -0.59 17.43 15.76
CA LYS A 63 -2.02 17.57 15.44
C LYS A 63 -2.77 16.26 15.60
N PHE A 64 -2.14 15.14 15.26
CA PHE A 64 -2.79 13.84 15.17
C PHE A 64 -2.10 12.80 16.04
N ASP A 65 -2.90 11.95 16.68
CA ASP A 65 -2.43 10.84 17.51
C ASP A 65 -2.58 9.49 16.81
N ALA A 66 -3.42 9.42 15.76
CA ALA A 66 -3.62 8.22 14.98
C ALA A 66 -3.83 8.52 13.50
N PHE A 67 -3.39 7.57 12.67
CA PHE A 67 -3.52 7.60 11.23
C PHE A 67 -4.28 6.37 10.74
N VAL A 68 -5.25 6.58 9.86
CA VAL A 68 -6.02 5.51 9.22
C VAL A 68 -5.53 5.34 7.80
N PHE A 69 -5.18 4.11 7.44
CA PHE A 69 -4.71 3.72 6.12
C PHE A 69 -5.91 3.17 5.32
N GLY A 70 -6.54 4.03 4.52
CA GLY A 70 -7.71 3.67 3.73
C GLY A 70 -7.36 3.31 2.29
N GLY A 71 -7.89 2.18 1.79
CA GLY A 71 -7.96 1.88 0.35
C GLY A 71 -6.62 1.83 -0.41
N ILE A 72 -5.50 1.65 0.29
CA ILE A 72 -4.14 1.84 -0.25
C ILE A 72 -3.78 0.88 -1.39
N LEU A 73 -4.41 -0.30 -1.45
CA LEU A 73 -4.14 -1.33 -2.47
C LEU A 73 -5.24 -1.41 -3.54
N GLY A 74 -5.75 -0.27 -4.02
CA GLY A 74 -6.61 -0.24 -5.19
C GLY A 74 -6.01 -0.83 -6.47
N ASN A 75 -6.85 -1.09 -7.46
CA ASN A 75 -6.40 -1.52 -8.78
C ASN A 75 -5.65 -0.38 -9.45
N VAL A 76 -4.42 -0.64 -9.91
CA VAL A 76 -3.63 0.30 -10.69
C VAL A 76 -4.31 0.51 -12.05
N ILE A 77 -4.53 1.78 -12.40
CA ILE A 77 -5.11 2.19 -13.67
C ILE A 77 -4.06 3.04 -14.39
N GLU A 78 -3.46 2.51 -15.46
CA GLU A 78 -2.64 3.31 -16.37
C GLU A 78 -3.54 4.25 -17.19
N LYS A 79 -3.18 5.53 -17.25
CA LYS A 79 -3.89 6.55 -18.03
C LYS A 79 -3.23 6.78 -19.37
N GLU A 80 -3.96 7.38 -20.30
CA GLU A 80 -3.46 7.71 -21.65
C GLU A 80 -2.21 8.62 -21.65
N ASP A 81 -1.99 9.39 -20.57
CA ASP A 81 -0.82 10.26 -20.40
C ASP A 81 0.40 9.54 -19.79
N GLY A 82 0.31 8.23 -19.56
CA GLY A 82 1.35 7.40 -18.93
C GLY A 82 1.44 7.55 -17.40
N SER A 83 0.50 8.27 -16.77
CA SER A 83 0.41 8.33 -15.30
C SER A 83 -0.43 7.19 -14.74
N TYR A 84 -0.15 6.81 -13.50
CA TYR A 84 -0.92 5.80 -12.78
C TYR A 84 -2.00 6.44 -11.90
N GLY A 85 -3.16 5.81 -11.85
CA GLY A 85 -4.24 6.07 -10.91
C GLY A 85 -4.62 4.80 -10.14
N SER A 86 -5.59 4.95 -9.23
CA SER A 86 -6.18 3.86 -8.45
C SER A 86 -7.69 3.98 -8.48
N ASP A 87 -8.41 2.86 -8.34
CA ASP A 87 -9.82 2.93 -7.97
C ASP A 87 -9.96 3.60 -6.58
N ASP A 88 -10.82 4.61 -6.48
CA ASP A 88 -10.98 5.41 -5.26
C ASP A 88 -11.86 4.71 -4.22
N ARG A 89 -11.37 3.59 -3.68
CA ARG A 89 -12.07 2.85 -2.61
C ARG A 89 -12.08 3.61 -1.28
N THR A 90 -11.13 4.53 -1.09
CA THR A 90 -11.09 5.42 0.09
C THR A 90 -12.28 6.39 0.14
N SER A 91 -12.92 6.64 -1.01
CA SER A 91 -14.15 7.46 -1.07
C SER A 91 -15.27 6.99 -0.15
N GLU A 92 -15.39 5.68 0.10
CA GLU A 92 -16.42 5.11 0.97
C GLU A 92 -16.32 5.60 2.41
N ILE A 93 -15.11 5.89 2.89
CA ILE A 93 -14.87 6.31 4.28
C ILE A 93 -14.49 7.77 4.45
N ARG A 94 -14.26 8.49 3.34
CA ARG A 94 -13.77 9.87 3.33
C ARG A 94 -14.63 10.82 4.16
N GLY A 95 -15.95 10.65 4.11
CA GLY A 95 -16.92 11.50 4.81
C GLY A 95 -16.86 11.41 6.35
N TYR A 96 -16.20 10.39 6.90
CA TYR A 96 -16.09 10.19 8.34
C TYR A 96 -14.92 10.94 8.98
N PHE A 97 -13.98 11.44 8.19
CA PHE A 97 -12.75 12.08 8.68
C PHE A 97 -12.72 13.57 8.35
N LYS A 98 -12.45 14.37 9.38
CA LYS A 98 -12.24 15.82 9.25
C LYS A 98 -10.88 16.15 8.66
N HIS A 99 -9.87 15.36 8.99
CA HIS A 99 -8.49 15.59 8.60
C HIS A 99 -8.02 14.50 7.63
N ARG A 100 -7.40 14.94 6.54
CA ARG A 100 -6.87 14.06 5.50
C ARG A 100 -5.49 14.53 5.06
N ARG A 101 -4.62 13.58 4.72
CA ARG A 101 -3.28 13.82 4.18
C ARG A 101 -2.97 12.83 3.06
N HIS A 102 -2.23 13.26 2.04
CA HIS A 102 -1.71 12.34 1.01
C HIS A 102 -0.23 12.03 1.27
N LEU A 103 0.22 10.85 0.82
CA LEU A 103 1.62 10.42 0.84
C LEU A 103 2.31 10.60 -0.52
N GLY A 104 1.72 11.43 -1.37
CA GLY A 104 2.19 11.71 -2.73
C GLY A 104 1.23 11.18 -3.78
N PRO A 105 1.59 11.35 -5.07
CA PRO A 105 0.72 10.97 -6.19
C PRO A 105 0.80 9.48 -6.54
N TRP A 106 1.83 8.78 -6.05
CA TRP A 106 2.03 7.36 -6.33
C TRP A 106 1.30 6.49 -5.31
N GLN A 107 0.72 5.41 -5.82
CA GLN A 107 0.19 4.36 -4.96
C GLN A 107 1.33 3.68 -4.20
N MET A 108 1.07 3.26 -2.97
CA MET A 108 2.03 2.55 -2.13
C MET A 108 1.40 1.25 -1.67
N THR A 109 2.20 0.26 -1.28
CA THR A 109 1.69 -0.82 -0.45
C THR A 109 1.43 -0.31 0.98
N THR A 110 0.59 -0.99 1.75
CA THR A 110 0.27 -0.56 3.12
C THR A 110 1.53 -0.47 4.00
N ASP A 111 2.45 -1.43 3.90
CA ASP A 111 3.72 -1.42 4.61
C ASP A 111 4.61 -0.24 4.19
N THR A 112 4.69 0.06 2.88
CA THR A 112 5.41 1.24 2.40
C THR A 112 4.79 2.53 2.92
N ALA A 113 3.46 2.64 2.89
CA ALA A 113 2.75 3.83 3.39
C ALA A 113 3.02 4.05 4.89
N VAL A 114 3.07 2.97 5.68
CA VAL A 114 3.44 3.03 7.11
C VAL A 114 4.87 3.52 7.27
N LEU A 115 5.83 3.00 6.49
CA LEU A 115 7.23 3.45 6.54
C LEU A 115 7.37 4.94 6.18
N TYR A 116 6.68 5.39 5.13
CA TYR A 116 6.67 6.81 4.74
C TYR A 116 6.11 7.69 5.85
N THR A 117 4.97 7.29 6.44
CA THR A 117 4.35 7.99 7.57
C THR A 117 5.31 8.08 8.75
N GLN A 118 6.01 6.99 9.07
CA GLN A 118 7.04 6.98 10.12
C GLN A 118 8.18 7.95 9.83
N LYS A 119 8.72 7.95 8.60
CA LYS A 119 9.79 8.87 8.18
C LYS A 119 9.37 10.33 8.32
N VAL A 120 8.15 10.66 7.93
CA VAL A 120 7.65 12.04 8.06
C VAL A 120 7.49 12.45 9.52
N LEU A 121 6.84 11.61 10.34
CA LEU A 121 6.41 12.02 11.68
C LEU A 121 7.46 11.79 12.76
N GLU A 122 8.13 10.64 12.76
CA GLU A 122 9.11 10.28 13.80
C GLU A 122 10.50 10.84 13.49
N TYR A 123 10.87 10.90 12.22
CA TYR A 123 12.19 11.37 11.78
C TYR A 123 12.17 12.80 11.25
N ALA A 124 11.01 13.47 11.27
CA ALA A 124 10.80 14.82 10.76
C ALA A 124 11.36 15.03 9.33
N CYS A 125 11.31 13.98 8.50
CA CYS A 125 11.81 14.01 7.13
C CYS A 125 10.67 14.43 6.18
N PRO A 126 10.79 15.57 5.48
CA PRO A 126 9.76 15.99 4.52
C PRO A 126 9.51 14.90 3.47
N LEU A 127 8.25 14.74 3.07
CA LEU A 127 7.84 13.70 2.12
C LEU A 127 8.65 13.72 0.81
N ALA A 128 9.03 14.90 0.33
CA ALA A 128 9.81 15.09 -0.88
C ALA A 128 11.28 14.61 -0.77
N GLU A 129 11.80 14.43 0.44
CA GLU A 129 13.18 14.00 0.71
C GLU A 129 13.29 12.48 0.91
N ILE A 130 12.17 11.78 1.06
CA ILE A 130 12.16 10.33 1.24
C ILE A 130 12.52 9.67 -0.10
N PRO A 131 13.61 8.89 -0.18
CA PRO A 131 13.99 8.23 -1.42
C PRO A 131 13.00 7.11 -1.73
N GLY A 132 12.54 7.09 -2.98
CA GLY A 132 11.56 6.10 -3.47
C GLY A 132 12.00 5.48 -4.79
N ILE A 133 11.57 4.25 -5.02
CA ILE A 133 11.69 3.56 -6.31
C ILE A 133 10.27 3.33 -6.83
N GLU A 134 10.03 3.75 -8.07
CA GLU A 134 8.75 3.66 -8.76
C GLU A 134 8.77 2.43 -9.68
N SER A 135 7.69 1.64 -9.67
CA SER A 135 7.53 0.43 -10.48
C SER A 135 8.77 -0.49 -10.47
N PRO A 136 9.26 -0.94 -9.30
CA PRO A 136 10.43 -1.79 -9.25
C PRO A 136 10.20 -3.12 -9.96
N GLU A 137 11.23 -3.58 -10.67
CA GLU A 137 11.28 -4.89 -11.31
C GLU A 137 12.16 -5.85 -10.52
N PHE A 138 11.68 -7.08 -10.36
CA PHE A 138 12.37 -8.16 -9.67
C PHE A 138 12.67 -9.27 -10.67
N GLU A 139 13.95 -9.39 -11.03
CA GLU A 139 14.43 -10.46 -11.89
C GLU A 139 14.91 -11.66 -11.09
N ARG A 140 14.69 -12.86 -11.63
CA ARG A 140 15.32 -14.08 -11.12
C ARG A 140 16.82 -14.10 -11.47
N PRO A 141 17.70 -14.48 -10.53
CA PRO A 141 19.09 -14.73 -10.87
C PRO A 141 19.20 -15.89 -11.87
N LYS A 142 19.97 -15.72 -12.95
CA LYS A 142 20.23 -16.80 -13.92
C LYS A 142 20.88 -17.99 -13.20
N GLU A 143 20.24 -19.16 -13.28
CA GLU A 143 20.78 -20.39 -12.73
C GLU A 143 22.06 -20.77 -13.51
N LYS A 144 23.18 -20.96 -12.80
CA LYS A 144 24.50 -21.19 -13.43
C LYS A 144 24.67 -22.61 -13.99
N ASP A 145 23.71 -23.48 -13.77
CA ASP A 145 23.75 -24.87 -14.21
C ASP A 145 22.83 -24.99 -15.44
N GLY A 146 23.41 -24.97 -16.64
CA GLY A 146 22.74 -24.79 -17.94
C GLY A 146 21.74 -25.89 -18.35
N ARG A 147 20.72 -26.13 -17.53
CA ARG A 147 19.60 -27.04 -17.79
C ARG A 147 18.25 -26.30 -17.72
N ARG A 148 18.13 -25.24 -18.50
CA ARG A 148 16.85 -24.84 -19.10
C ARG A 148 17.19 -24.10 -20.38
N GLY A 149 16.96 -24.76 -21.50
CA GLY A 149 16.88 -24.07 -22.78
C GLY A 149 15.55 -23.35 -22.81
N ASP A 150 15.61 -22.03 -22.63
CA ASP A 150 14.78 -21.00 -23.24
C ASP A 150 15.08 -19.67 -22.51
N ASP A 151 15.58 -18.69 -23.25
CA ASP A 151 16.26 -17.47 -22.75
C ASP A 151 15.33 -16.41 -22.12
N ALA A 152 14.18 -16.80 -21.58
CA ALA A 152 13.26 -15.89 -20.89
C ALA A 152 13.68 -15.74 -19.42
N CYS A 153 14.05 -14.52 -19.02
CA CYS A 153 14.21 -14.18 -17.62
C CYS A 153 12.82 -13.83 -17.09
N ASP A 154 12.24 -14.70 -16.25
CA ASP A 154 10.99 -14.37 -15.58
C ASP A 154 11.24 -13.22 -14.59
N SER A 155 10.47 -12.15 -14.76
CA SER A 155 10.52 -10.96 -13.92
C SER A 155 9.13 -10.60 -13.41
N VAL A 156 9.10 -9.93 -12.26
CA VAL A 156 7.88 -9.34 -11.70
C VAL A 156 8.07 -7.84 -11.59
N CYS A 157 7.22 -7.09 -12.27
CA CYS A 157 7.16 -5.63 -12.15
C CYS A 157 6.01 -5.24 -11.21
N MET A 158 6.30 -4.42 -10.19
CA MET A 158 5.28 -3.85 -9.31
C MET A 158 4.77 -2.53 -9.87
N GLU A 159 4.19 -2.61 -11.06
CA GLU A 159 3.77 -1.45 -11.87
C GLU A 159 2.80 -0.53 -11.12
N GLY A 160 3.04 0.78 -11.20
CA GLY A 160 2.19 1.81 -10.58
C GLY A 160 2.35 1.99 -9.07
N PHE A 161 3.23 1.21 -8.43
CA PHE A 161 3.54 1.34 -7.00
C PHE A 161 4.89 2.03 -6.77
N ARG A 162 4.96 2.82 -5.71
CA ARG A 162 6.21 3.35 -5.16
C ARG A 162 6.57 2.60 -3.88
N TYR A 163 7.86 2.27 -3.76
CA TYR A 163 8.47 1.65 -2.58
C TYR A 163 9.50 2.58 -1.95
N MET A 164 9.66 2.51 -0.63
CA MET A 164 10.75 3.23 0.04
C MET A 164 12.10 2.62 -0.35
N ALA A 165 13.02 3.43 -0.84
CA ALA A 165 14.35 2.96 -1.20
C ALA A 165 15.23 2.82 0.04
N ARG A 166 16.02 1.74 0.10
CA ARG A 166 17.09 1.51 1.07
C ARG A 166 18.39 1.22 0.34
N ARG A 167 19.53 1.39 1.02
CA ARG A 167 20.81 0.95 0.48
C ARG A 167 20.94 -0.58 0.66
N GLY A 168 21.10 -1.29 -0.46
CA GLY A 168 21.40 -2.72 -0.49
C GLY A 168 22.84 -3.02 -0.05
N ALA A 169 23.16 -4.31 0.07
CA ALA A 169 24.49 -4.75 0.50
C ALA A 169 25.62 -4.31 -0.45
N GLY A 170 25.30 -4.14 -1.74
CA GLY A 170 26.22 -3.63 -2.77
C GLY A 170 26.33 -2.10 -2.83
N GLY A 171 25.62 -1.37 -1.97
CA GLY A 171 25.57 0.09 -1.99
C GLY A 171 24.56 0.68 -2.98
N GLU A 172 23.95 -0.14 -3.84
CA GLU A 172 22.87 0.31 -4.73
C GLU A 172 21.56 0.58 -3.98
N TRP A 173 20.64 1.32 -4.59
CA TRP A 173 19.30 1.51 -4.04
C TRP A 173 18.41 0.31 -4.37
N GLU A 174 17.73 -0.21 -3.36
CA GLU A 174 16.81 -1.34 -3.47
C GLU A 174 15.47 -0.97 -2.83
N PRO A 175 14.34 -1.48 -3.35
CA PRO A 175 13.04 -1.27 -2.71
C PRO A 175 13.02 -2.01 -1.36
N THR A 176 12.46 -1.36 -0.34
CA THR A 176 12.21 -1.98 0.96
C THR A 176 10.96 -2.85 0.82
N LEU A 177 11.13 -4.15 1.01
CA LEU A 177 10.07 -5.14 0.99
C LEU A 177 9.97 -5.85 2.35
N PRO A 178 8.78 -6.35 2.73
CA PRO A 178 8.65 -7.30 3.83
C PRO A 178 9.50 -8.55 3.60
N GLU A 179 9.93 -9.17 4.70
CA GLU A 179 10.67 -10.44 4.65
C GLU A 179 9.85 -11.51 3.92
N GLY A 180 10.48 -12.23 2.99
CA GLY A 180 9.83 -13.28 2.18
C GLY A 180 9.03 -12.75 0.97
N MET A 181 8.75 -11.44 0.88
CA MET A 181 7.91 -10.90 -0.19
C MET A 181 8.56 -11.03 -1.57
N LYS A 182 9.87 -10.79 -1.67
CA LYS A 182 10.59 -10.90 -2.94
C LYS A 182 10.55 -12.34 -3.46
N GLU A 183 10.73 -13.30 -2.56
CA GLU A 183 10.69 -14.73 -2.86
C GLU A 183 9.30 -15.17 -3.31
N LEU A 184 8.24 -14.66 -2.66
CA LEU A 184 6.86 -14.91 -3.06
C LEU A 184 6.55 -14.37 -4.46
N LEU A 185 6.98 -13.15 -4.77
CA LEU A 185 6.80 -12.56 -6.10
C LEU A 185 7.50 -13.41 -7.18
N LEU A 186 8.77 -13.78 -6.95
CA LEU A 186 9.54 -14.60 -7.88
C LEU A 186 9.02 -16.05 -8.00
N ALA A 187 8.32 -16.56 -6.99
CA ALA A 187 7.65 -17.85 -7.04
C ALA A 187 6.30 -17.77 -7.75
N ASP A 188 5.62 -16.62 -7.71
CA ASP A 188 4.38 -16.40 -8.46
C ASP A 188 4.63 -16.27 -9.96
N ALA A 189 5.73 -15.61 -10.36
CA ALA A 189 6.17 -15.59 -11.76
C ALA A 189 6.39 -17.00 -12.36
N ASP A 190 6.74 -17.98 -11.53
CA ASP A 190 6.90 -19.38 -11.95
C ASP A 190 5.58 -20.13 -12.12
N ASN A 191 4.50 -19.66 -11.50
CA ASN A 191 3.20 -20.29 -11.58
C ASN A 191 2.58 -19.94 -12.94
N ASP A 192 3.06 -20.65 -13.95
CA ASP A 192 2.49 -20.62 -15.28
C ASP A 192 1.01 -21.02 -15.16
N ILE A 193 0.09 -20.11 -15.50
CA ILE A 193 -1.37 -20.36 -15.50
C ILE A 193 -1.69 -21.64 -16.30
N LEU A 194 -0.84 -21.96 -17.29
CA LEU A 194 -0.92 -23.16 -18.12
C LEU A 194 -0.62 -24.47 -17.37
N SER A 195 0.09 -24.45 -16.24
CA SER A 195 0.41 -25.64 -15.45
C SER A 195 -0.79 -26.20 -14.67
N SER A 196 -1.80 -25.36 -14.42
CA SER A 196 -3.04 -25.73 -13.72
C SER A 196 -4.17 -26.24 -14.63
N LEU A 197 -3.93 -26.24 -15.96
CA LEU A 197 -4.85 -26.72 -16.99
C LEU A 197 -4.51 -28.14 -17.49
N ALA A 198 -3.57 -28.84 -16.84
CA ALA A 198 -3.15 -30.20 -17.15
C ALA A 198 -3.81 -31.26 -16.23
#